data_AF-A0AAV7HXJ1-F1
#
_entry.id   AF-A0AAV7HXJ1-F1
#
_cell.length_a   1.000
_cell.length_b   1.000
_cell.length_c   1.000
_cell.angle_alpha   90.00
_cell.angle_beta   90.00
_cell.angle_gamma   90.00
#
_symmetry.space_group_name_H-M   'P 1'
#
loop_
_entity.id
_entity.type
_entity.pdbx_description
1 polymer ?
#
loop_
_entity_poly.entity_id
_entity_poly.type
_entity_poly.pdbx_seq_one_letter_code
_entity_poly.pdbx_strand_id
1 'polypeptide(L)'
;MSLQSIIASFTDDEEIDEWVAGDDSVELKGYVDAIEGTKLVTSAKYPLAKPVPLYKIIINNAAQKRVRVVFWGADVTKNSPLIHDGTIIELKRAKVTVGNPQFNNPMHRIEPLELYITTVTKITFFEEKYVRQAIPVQILDMPLIYYKELEATVHAQGYLKQEFDPIKSYGTTTGAGVIVDGETKLPVRIKNFDALSTRIPRGTFLQVVGVVTTNTTGPPYLTVESMADVKICEEVAVLSSDVLSPMGRRPPSKRRGDFDSEVLEEAKLAKKME
;
A
#
# COMPACT_ATOMS: atom_id res chain seq x y z
N MET A 1 0.47 27.57 -11.63
CA MET A 1 0.38 27.83 -10.18
C MET A 1 1.57 27.18 -9.47
N SER A 2 2.09 27.76 -8.39
CA SER A 2 3.13 27.09 -7.59
C SER A 2 2.52 25.96 -6.76
N LEU A 3 3.30 24.93 -6.43
CA LEU A 3 2.83 23.82 -5.58
C LEU A 3 2.23 24.32 -4.24
N GLN A 4 2.85 25.33 -3.64
CA GLN A 4 2.37 25.97 -2.42
C GLN A 4 0.99 26.63 -2.60
N SER A 5 0.74 27.29 -3.74
CA SER A 5 -0.58 27.89 -4.01
C SER A 5 -1.69 26.86 -4.23
N ILE A 6 -1.34 25.66 -4.73
CA ILE A 6 -2.29 24.55 -4.86
C ILE A 6 -2.62 23.97 -3.49
N ILE A 7 -1.59 23.66 -2.69
CA ILE A 7 -1.75 23.11 -1.33
C ILE A 7 -2.53 24.05 -0.43
N ALA A 8 -2.27 25.36 -0.50
CA ALA A 8 -3.00 26.37 0.26
C ALA A 8 -4.50 26.46 -0.10
N SER A 9 -4.93 25.83 -1.18
CA SER A 9 -6.34 25.75 -1.59
C SER A 9 -7.01 24.43 -1.19
N PHE A 10 -6.27 23.48 -0.60
CA PHE A 10 -6.83 22.22 -0.10
C PHE A 10 -7.52 22.44 1.24
N THR A 11 -8.47 21.56 1.56
CA THR A 11 -9.18 21.56 2.84
C THR A 11 -8.18 21.29 3.97
N ASP A 12 -8.19 22.10 5.02
CA ASP A 12 -7.26 21.95 6.14
C ASP A 12 -7.59 20.76 7.05
N ASP A 13 -6.67 20.43 7.95
CA ASP A 13 -6.85 19.28 8.86
C ASP A 13 -7.95 19.57 9.88
N GLU A 14 -8.06 20.82 10.31
CA GLU A 14 -9.03 21.31 11.29
C GLU A 14 -10.48 21.19 10.77
N GLU A 15 -10.76 21.59 9.53
CA GLU A 15 -12.09 21.48 8.92
C GLU A 15 -12.51 20.00 8.81
N ILE A 16 -11.58 19.11 8.44
CA ILE A 16 -11.86 17.66 8.36
C ILE A 16 -12.16 17.08 9.74
N ASP A 17 -11.46 17.54 10.78
CA ASP A 17 -11.66 17.08 12.16
C ASP A 17 -13.01 17.51 12.76
N GLU A 18 -13.61 18.59 12.25
CA GLU A 18 -14.92 19.08 12.68
C GLU A 18 -16.10 18.35 12.03
N TRP A 19 -15.87 17.51 11.02
CA TRP A 19 -16.94 16.81 10.33
C TRP A 19 -17.73 15.85 11.22
N VAL A 20 -19.04 15.81 11.00
CA VAL A 20 -19.96 14.95 11.76
C VAL A 20 -20.70 14.01 10.83
N ALA A 21 -20.83 12.74 11.23
CA ALA A 21 -21.59 11.76 10.47
C ALA A 21 -23.04 12.22 10.26
N GLY A 22 -23.50 12.16 9.00
CA GLY A 22 -24.82 12.61 8.60
C GLY A 22 -24.86 14.02 7.99
N ASP A 23 -23.81 14.82 8.15
CA ASP A 23 -23.67 16.10 7.43
C ASP A 23 -23.61 15.85 5.91
N ASP A 24 -24.36 16.61 5.13
CA ASP A 24 -24.42 16.53 3.68
C ASP A 24 -23.99 17.83 2.98
N SER A 25 -23.34 18.73 3.72
CA SER A 25 -22.91 20.04 3.26
C SER A 25 -21.39 20.18 3.10
N VAL A 26 -20.61 19.19 3.52
CA VAL A 26 -19.14 19.32 3.58
C VAL A 26 -18.50 19.53 2.21
N GLU A 27 -17.42 20.30 2.23
CA GLU A 27 -16.54 20.52 1.09
C GLU A 27 -15.19 19.82 1.33
N LEU A 28 -14.68 19.15 0.31
CA LEU A 28 -13.34 18.54 0.35
C LEU A 28 -12.60 18.88 -0.93
N LYS A 29 -11.46 19.55 -0.80
CA LYS A 29 -10.53 19.75 -1.90
C LYS A 29 -9.18 19.15 -1.55
N GLY A 30 -8.68 18.31 -2.46
CA GLY A 30 -7.41 17.61 -2.29
C GLY A 30 -7.01 16.86 -3.56
N TYR A 31 -6.04 15.96 -3.44
CA TYR A 31 -5.61 15.12 -4.55
C TYR A 31 -5.89 13.65 -4.30
N VAL A 32 -6.10 12.90 -5.38
CA VAL A 32 -6.28 11.45 -5.34
C VAL A 32 -4.95 10.79 -4.99
N ASP A 33 -4.89 10.22 -3.80
CA ASP A 33 -3.70 9.60 -3.22
C ASP A 33 -3.66 8.08 -3.44
N ALA A 34 -4.83 7.44 -3.52
CA ALA A 34 -4.95 6.03 -3.84
C ALA A 34 -6.31 5.71 -4.45
N ILE A 35 -6.35 4.66 -5.29
CA ILE A 35 -7.58 4.12 -5.88
C ILE A 35 -7.74 2.69 -5.34
N GLU A 36 -8.76 2.46 -4.53
CA GLU A 36 -9.07 1.11 -4.00
C GLU A 36 -9.79 0.24 -5.06
N GLY A 37 -10.24 0.85 -6.16
CA GLY A 37 -10.75 0.18 -7.36
C GLY A 37 -12.27 0.07 -7.41
N THR A 38 -12.76 -0.52 -8.52
CA THR A 38 -14.18 -0.73 -8.79
C THR A 38 -14.59 -2.15 -8.42
N LYS A 39 -15.73 -2.30 -7.74
CA LYS A 39 -16.34 -3.59 -7.40
C LYS A 39 -17.81 -3.61 -7.79
N LEU A 40 -18.32 -4.79 -8.14
CA LEU A 40 -19.76 -5.01 -8.25
C LEU A 40 -20.26 -5.57 -6.92
N VAL A 41 -21.24 -4.89 -6.33
CA VAL A 41 -21.84 -5.28 -5.05
C VAL A 41 -23.26 -5.76 -5.29
N THR A 42 -23.53 -6.99 -4.90
CA THR A 42 -24.89 -7.54 -4.85
C THR A 42 -25.43 -7.40 -3.43
N SER A 43 -26.67 -6.94 -3.29
CA SER A 43 -27.29 -6.82 -1.98
C SER A 43 -27.51 -8.21 -1.38
N ALA A 44 -26.98 -8.46 -0.19
CA ALA A 44 -27.25 -9.69 0.55
C ALA A 44 -28.74 -9.86 0.89
N LYS A 45 -29.46 -8.74 1.05
CA LYS A 45 -30.90 -8.72 1.32
C LYS A 45 -31.74 -8.99 0.07
N TYR A 46 -31.19 -8.68 -1.11
CA TYR A 46 -31.85 -8.86 -2.41
C TYR A 46 -30.87 -9.51 -3.41
N PRO A 47 -30.58 -10.80 -3.25
CA PRO A 47 -29.54 -11.49 -4.03
C PRO A 47 -29.86 -11.60 -5.53
N LEU A 48 -31.13 -11.44 -5.92
CA LEU A 48 -31.60 -11.41 -7.31
C LEU A 48 -31.53 -10.00 -7.93
N ALA A 49 -31.22 -8.96 -7.16
CA ALA A 49 -31.08 -7.61 -7.69
C ALA A 49 -29.82 -7.50 -8.54
N LYS A 50 -29.88 -6.67 -9.58
CA LYS A 50 -28.72 -6.39 -10.44
C LYS A 50 -27.57 -5.85 -9.59
N PRO A 51 -26.34 -6.38 -9.72
CA PRO A 51 -25.18 -5.86 -9.00
C PRO A 51 -24.98 -4.37 -9.29
N VAL A 52 -24.67 -3.61 -8.25
CA VAL A 52 -24.45 -2.16 -8.35
C VAL A 52 -22.94 -1.89 -8.28
N PRO A 53 -22.37 -1.11 -9.20
CA PRO A 53 -20.96 -0.74 -9.12
C PRO A 53 -20.70 0.16 -7.92
N LEU A 54 -19.56 -0.07 -7.29
CA LEU A 54 -18.98 0.66 -6.18
C LEU A 54 -17.56 1.04 -6.58
N TYR A 55 -17.20 2.31 -6.44
CA TYR A 55 -15.84 2.79 -6.69
C TYR A 55 -15.36 3.60 -5.49
N LYS A 56 -14.13 3.31 -5.04
CA LYS A 56 -13.55 3.90 -3.84
C LYS A 56 -12.19 4.50 -4.16
N ILE A 57 -11.99 5.72 -3.67
CA ILE A 57 -10.73 6.45 -3.78
C ILE A 57 -10.38 7.05 -2.41
N ILE A 58 -9.10 7.37 -2.23
CA ILE A 58 -8.59 8.11 -1.08
C ILE A 58 -8.14 9.48 -1.58
N ILE A 59 -8.69 10.53 -0.98
CA ILE A 59 -8.26 11.91 -1.21
C ILE A 59 -7.40 12.34 -0.02
N ASN A 60 -6.24 12.91 -0.31
CA ASN A 60 -5.32 13.49 0.66
C ASN A 60 -5.29 15.02 0.46
N ASN A 61 -5.27 15.77 1.55
CA ASN A 61 -5.21 17.23 1.55
C ASN A 61 -3.78 17.80 1.53
N ALA A 62 -2.80 17.00 1.12
CA ALA A 62 -1.36 17.28 1.20
C ALA A 62 -0.81 17.51 2.61
N ALA A 63 -1.58 17.17 3.64
CA ALA A 63 -1.16 17.15 5.04
C ALA A 63 -1.33 15.72 5.61
N GLN A 64 -1.88 15.58 6.82
CA GLN A 64 -1.98 14.26 7.48
C GLN A 64 -3.30 13.54 7.16
N LYS A 65 -4.32 14.25 6.68
CA LYS A 65 -5.66 13.69 6.49
C LYS A 65 -5.79 12.94 5.18
N ARG A 66 -6.35 11.74 5.28
CA ARG A 66 -6.64 10.86 4.15
C ARG A 66 -8.07 10.38 4.27
N VAL A 67 -8.94 10.93 3.43
CA VAL A 67 -10.38 10.70 3.49
C VAL A 67 -10.78 9.75 2.38
N ARG A 68 -11.54 8.71 2.72
CA ARG A 68 -12.11 7.80 1.72
C ARG A 68 -13.36 8.42 1.11
N VAL A 69 -13.44 8.40 -0.21
CA VAL A 69 -14.59 8.86 -0.99
C VAL A 69 -15.19 7.70 -1.76
N VAL A 70 -16.52 7.59 -1.71
CA VAL A 70 -17.28 6.44 -2.17
C VAL A 70 -18.32 6.85 -3.21
N PHE A 71 -18.25 6.20 -4.37
CA PHE A 71 -19.15 6.39 -5.51
C PHE A 71 -19.98 5.12 -5.72
N TRP A 72 -21.25 5.28 -6.11
CA TRP A 72 -22.16 4.17 -6.37
C TRP A 72 -22.91 4.33 -7.68
N GLY A 73 -23.25 3.20 -8.31
CA GLY A 73 -24.17 3.17 -9.45
C GLY A 73 -23.68 4.04 -10.62
N ALA A 74 -24.56 4.93 -11.09
CA ALA A 74 -24.27 5.79 -12.23
C ALA A 74 -23.08 6.75 -12.00
N ASP A 75 -22.85 7.16 -10.74
CA ASP A 75 -21.74 8.05 -10.41
C ASP A 75 -20.39 7.37 -10.60
N VAL A 76 -20.32 6.03 -10.50
CA VAL A 76 -19.10 5.29 -10.83
C VAL A 76 -18.79 5.44 -12.31
N THR A 77 -19.75 5.11 -13.18
CA THR A 77 -19.55 5.15 -14.64
C THR A 77 -19.24 6.56 -15.14
N LYS A 78 -19.84 7.57 -14.53
CA LYS A 78 -19.62 8.97 -14.88
C LYS A 78 -18.23 9.47 -14.49
N ASN A 79 -17.78 9.16 -13.27
CA ASN A 79 -16.62 9.84 -12.67
C ASN A 79 -15.34 8.99 -12.71
N SER A 80 -15.42 7.65 -12.64
CA SER A 80 -14.22 6.81 -12.55
C SER A 80 -13.24 6.98 -13.74
N PRO A 81 -13.67 7.22 -14.99
CA PRO A 81 -12.72 7.43 -16.09
C PRO A 81 -11.92 8.73 -15.98
N LEU A 82 -12.38 9.69 -15.19
CA LEU A 82 -11.74 11.00 -14.98
C LEU A 82 -10.79 10.99 -13.78
N ILE A 83 -10.81 9.92 -12.98
CA ILE A 83 -10.08 9.83 -11.72
C ILE A 83 -8.83 8.98 -11.89
N HIS A 84 -7.68 9.64 -11.73
CA HIS A 84 -6.35 9.02 -11.78
C HIS A 84 -5.52 9.42 -10.55
N ASP A 85 -4.43 8.73 -10.28
CA ASP A 85 -3.47 9.15 -9.25
C ASP A 85 -3.00 10.59 -9.48
N GLY A 86 -2.93 11.36 -8.40
CA GLY A 86 -2.59 12.79 -8.40
C GLY A 86 -3.67 13.72 -8.95
N THR A 87 -4.83 13.23 -9.39
CA THR A 87 -5.93 14.11 -9.85
C THR A 87 -6.39 15.00 -8.72
N ILE A 88 -6.48 16.31 -8.95
CA ILE A 88 -7.01 17.24 -7.95
C ILE A 88 -8.53 17.29 -8.12
N ILE A 89 -9.24 17.08 -7.02
CA ILE A 89 -10.70 17.01 -6.96
C ILE A 89 -11.20 17.95 -5.88
N GLU A 90 -12.26 18.71 -6.19
CA GLU A 90 -13.08 19.40 -5.21
C GLU A 90 -14.48 18.77 -5.20
N LEU A 91 -14.93 18.42 -4.01
CA LEU A 91 -16.25 17.91 -3.71
C LEU A 91 -16.99 18.96 -2.91
N LYS A 92 -18.24 19.24 -3.27
CA LYS A 92 -19.13 20.09 -2.46
C LYS A 92 -20.44 19.38 -2.22
N ARG A 93 -20.98 19.51 -1.00
CA ARG A 93 -22.22 18.81 -0.59
C ARG A 93 -22.06 17.29 -0.66
N ALA A 94 -20.91 16.80 -0.21
CA ALA A 94 -20.72 15.37 -0.03
C ALA A 94 -21.37 14.94 1.28
N LYS A 95 -21.86 13.69 1.35
CA LYS A 95 -22.46 13.18 2.58
C LYS A 95 -21.42 12.48 3.44
N VAL A 96 -21.23 12.92 4.66
CA VAL A 96 -20.37 12.30 5.65
C VAL A 96 -21.05 11.06 6.24
N THR A 97 -20.32 9.96 6.28
CA THR A 97 -20.77 8.69 6.85
C THR A 97 -19.67 8.06 7.69
N VAL A 98 -20.04 7.22 8.66
CA VAL A 98 -19.05 6.44 9.40
C VAL A 98 -18.56 5.31 8.49
N GLY A 99 -17.24 5.25 8.28
CA GLY A 99 -16.61 4.18 7.53
C GLY A 99 -16.80 2.83 8.21
N ASN A 100 -16.99 1.79 7.41
CA ASN A 100 -17.16 0.45 7.97
C ASN A 100 -15.80 -0.10 8.44
N PRO A 101 -15.59 -0.31 9.76
CA PRO A 101 -14.29 -0.72 10.29
C PRO A 101 -13.82 -2.07 9.75
N GLN A 102 -14.74 -2.96 9.34
CA GLN A 102 -14.40 -4.28 8.78
C GLN A 102 -13.68 -4.19 7.44
N PHE A 103 -13.79 -3.06 6.75
CA PHE A 103 -13.14 -2.83 5.45
C PHE A 103 -12.04 -1.79 5.55
N ASN A 104 -11.65 -1.38 6.75
CA ASN A 104 -10.52 -0.50 6.95
C ASN A 104 -9.27 -1.36 7.22
N ASN A 105 -8.23 -1.19 6.40
CA ASN A 105 -6.94 -1.78 6.71
C ASN A 105 -6.30 -0.93 7.83
N PRO A 106 -6.04 -1.48 9.02
CA PRO A 106 -5.48 -0.70 10.14
C PRO A 106 -4.08 -0.14 9.85
N MET A 107 -3.39 -0.64 8.83
CA MET A 107 -2.10 -0.09 8.38
C MET A 107 -2.27 1.15 7.50
N HIS A 108 -3.46 1.38 6.95
CA HIS A 108 -3.74 2.59 6.18
C HIS A 108 -4.24 3.66 7.17
N ARG A 109 -3.44 4.70 7.38
CA ARG A 109 -3.91 5.91 8.07
C ARG A 109 -4.96 6.57 7.17
N ILE A 110 -6.22 6.29 7.43
CA ILE A 110 -7.40 6.82 6.74
C ILE A 110 -8.38 7.25 7.82
N GLU A 111 -9.00 8.40 7.63
CA GLU A 111 -9.98 8.95 8.56
C GLU A 111 -11.16 7.99 8.77
N PRO A 112 -11.73 7.93 9.99
CA PRO A 112 -12.84 7.05 10.30
C PRO A 112 -14.14 7.48 9.60
N LEU A 113 -14.24 8.74 9.16
CA LEU A 113 -15.34 9.26 8.38
C LEU A 113 -15.05 9.13 6.88
N GLU A 114 -16.06 8.76 6.11
CA GLU A 114 -16.02 8.62 4.65
C GLU A 114 -17.01 9.57 4.01
N LEU A 115 -16.68 10.07 2.82
CA LEU A 115 -17.58 10.87 2.01
C LEU A 115 -18.30 10.01 0.98
N TYR A 116 -19.62 10.12 0.97
CA TYR A 116 -20.49 9.44 0.04
C TYR A 116 -20.98 10.44 -1.01
N ILE A 117 -20.74 10.12 -2.27
CA ILE A 117 -21.22 10.92 -3.39
C ILE A 117 -22.70 10.66 -3.59
N THR A 118 -23.47 11.73 -3.62
CA THR A 118 -24.91 11.71 -3.85
C THR A 118 -25.26 12.52 -5.10
N THR A 119 -26.52 12.49 -5.52
CA THR A 119 -27.00 13.23 -6.69
C THR A 119 -26.88 14.75 -6.55
N VAL A 120 -26.79 15.28 -5.33
CA VAL A 120 -26.61 16.72 -5.07
C VAL A 120 -25.14 17.14 -4.94
N THR A 121 -24.24 16.17 -4.83
CA THR A 121 -22.81 16.42 -4.70
C THR A 121 -22.25 16.98 -6.00
N LYS A 122 -21.56 18.11 -5.90
CA LYS A 122 -20.86 18.72 -7.03
C LYS A 122 -19.41 18.26 -7.00
N ILE A 123 -18.91 17.83 -8.15
CA ILE A 123 -17.54 17.33 -8.32
C ILE A 123 -16.87 18.19 -9.38
N THR A 124 -15.76 18.81 -9.02
CA THR A 124 -14.90 19.58 -9.92
C THR A 124 -13.58 18.84 -10.06
N PHE A 125 -13.19 18.53 -11.29
CA PHE A 125 -11.88 17.99 -11.63
C PHE A 125 -11.01 19.14 -12.14
N PHE A 126 -9.82 19.27 -11.60
CA PHE A 126 -8.86 20.26 -12.05
C PHE A 126 -7.90 19.63 -13.07
N GLU A 127 -7.49 20.41 -14.07
CA GLU A 127 -6.54 19.94 -15.09
C GLU A 127 -5.15 19.73 -14.50
N GLU A 128 -4.80 20.50 -13.46
CA GLU A 128 -3.56 20.31 -12.72
C GLU A 128 -3.55 18.98 -11.97
N LYS A 129 -2.41 18.31 -12.02
CA LYS A 129 -2.13 17.13 -11.18
C LYS A 129 -1.22 17.51 -10.03
N TYR A 130 -1.52 16.97 -8.86
CA TYR A 130 -0.62 17.01 -7.73
C TYR A 130 0.49 15.98 -7.95
N VAL A 131 1.72 16.46 -8.12
CA VAL A 131 2.91 15.63 -8.18
C VAL A 131 3.56 15.67 -6.80
N ARG A 132 3.52 14.54 -6.09
CA ARG A 132 4.23 14.40 -4.82
C ARG A 132 5.71 14.67 -5.05
N GLN A 133 6.30 15.54 -4.25
CA GLN A 133 7.76 15.67 -4.25
C GLN A 133 8.32 14.34 -3.75
N ALA A 134 9.06 13.65 -4.61
CA ALA A 134 9.81 12.47 -4.21
C ALA A 134 10.89 12.95 -3.23
N ILE A 135 10.68 12.69 -1.94
CA ILE A 135 11.78 12.75 -0.99
C ILE A 135 12.74 11.64 -1.42
N PRO A 136 14.03 11.93 -1.66
CA PRO A 136 15.00 10.89 -1.96
C PRO A 136 15.01 9.90 -0.80
N VAL A 137 14.41 8.73 -0.99
CA VAL A 137 14.47 7.68 0.01
C VAL A 137 15.83 7.02 -0.14
N GLN A 138 16.63 7.03 0.93
CA GLN A 138 17.87 6.25 0.94
C GLN A 138 17.50 4.77 0.85
N ILE A 139 17.88 4.13 -0.25
CA ILE A 139 17.68 2.69 -0.44
C ILE A 139 18.93 1.99 0.09
N LEU A 140 18.75 1.16 1.12
CA LEU A 140 19.85 0.39 1.70
C LEU A 140 20.02 -0.92 0.92
N ASP A 141 21.26 -1.26 0.57
CA ASP A 141 21.63 -2.56 0.02
C ASP A 141 22.31 -3.38 1.11
N MET A 142 21.66 -4.46 1.56
CA MET A 142 22.17 -5.33 2.61
C MET A 142 21.59 -6.74 2.54
N PRO A 143 22.32 -7.77 3.04
CA PRO A 143 21.80 -9.14 3.13
C PRO A 143 20.51 -9.27 3.94
N LEU A 144 19.65 -10.24 3.60
CA LEU A 144 18.31 -10.39 4.20
C LEU A 144 18.36 -10.67 5.71
N ILE A 145 19.48 -11.16 6.23
CA ILE A 145 19.67 -11.47 7.66
C ILE A 145 19.50 -10.24 8.56
N TYR A 146 19.78 -9.05 8.04
CA TYR A 146 19.74 -7.79 8.81
C TYR A 146 18.34 -7.16 8.89
N TYR A 147 17.35 -7.70 8.18
CA TYR A 147 16.04 -7.06 8.03
C TYR A 147 15.13 -7.23 9.26
N LYS A 148 15.57 -7.98 10.28
CA LYS A 148 14.76 -8.26 11.47
C LYS A 148 14.50 -7.05 12.36
N GLU A 149 15.38 -6.06 12.30
CA GLU A 149 15.37 -4.90 13.20
C GLU A 149 15.32 -3.57 12.42
N LEU A 150 14.97 -3.64 11.13
CA LEU A 150 15.01 -2.52 10.21
C LEU A 150 13.61 -2.10 9.77
N GLU A 151 13.32 -0.80 9.83
CA GLU A 151 12.16 -0.17 9.20
C GLU A 151 12.65 0.86 8.17
N ALA A 152 13.03 0.37 7.00
CA ALA A 152 13.57 1.19 5.92
C ALA A 152 13.24 0.62 4.55
N THR A 153 13.41 1.44 3.52
CA THR A 153 13.38 0.99 2.12
C THR A 153 14.71 0.32 1.78
N VAL A 154 14.63 -0.89 1.23
CA VAL A 154 15.79 -1.74 0.96
C VAL A 154 15.75 -2.31 -0.45
N HIS A 155 16.94 -2.65 -0.95
CA HIS A 155 17.13 -3.47 -2.13
C HIS A 155 17.32 -4.93 -1.67
N ALA A 156 16.26 -5.73 -1.75
CA ALA A 156 16.30 -7.15 -1.40
C ALA A 156 16.63 -8.00 -2.64
N GLN A 157 17.54 -8.97 -2.50
CA GLN A 157 17.90 -9.88 -3.58
C GLN A 157 17.74 -11.33 -3.14
N GLY A 158 17.27 -12.18 -4.04
CA GLY A 158 17.16 -13.61 -3.77
C GLY A 158 16.33 -14.39 -4.78
N TYR A 159 16.33 -15.70 -4.64
CA TYR A 159 15.55 -16.59 -5.48
C TYR A 159 14.09 -16.65 -5.02
N LEU A 160 13.15 -16.58 -5.98
CA LEU A 160 11.72 -16.74 -5.73
C LEU A 160 11.41 -18.17 -5.30
N LYS A 161 11.26 -18.40 -4.00
CA LYS A 161 11.01 -19.72 -3.41
C LYS A 161 9.54 -20.11 -3.46
N GLN A 162 8.65 -19.16 -3.23
CA GLN A 162 7.20 -19.31 -3.36
C GLN A 162 6.70 -18.20 -4.29
N GLU A 163 5.92 -18.58 -5.30
CA GLU A 163 5.38 -17.66 -6.30
C GLU A 163 4.49 -16.59 -5.66
N PHE A 164 4.29 -15.48 -6.38
CA PHE A 164 3.37 -14.44 -5.92
C PHE A 164 1.93 -14.87 -6.19
N ASP A 165 1.25 -15.31 -5.14
CA ASP A 165 -0.17 -15.67 -5.20
C ASP A 165 -1.05 -14.54 -4.64
N PRO A 166 -2.23 -14.28 -5.24
CA PRO A 166 -3.12 -13.24 -4.76
C PRO A 166 -3.77 -13.64 -3.43
N ILE A 167 -3.51 -12.87 -2.39
CA ILE A 167 -4.21 -12.91 -1.11
C ILE A 167 -5.22 -11.76 -1.07
N LYS A 168 -6.48 -12.08 -0.77
CA LYS A 168 -7.51 -11.09 -0.51
C LYS A 168 -7.55 -10.78 0.98
N SER A 169 -7.32 -9.53 1.34
CA SER A 169 -7.47 -9.05 2.72
C SER A 169 -8.09 -7.67 2.71
N TYR A 170 -9.10 -7.45 3.57
CA TYR A 170 -9.80 -6.16 3.71
C TYR A 170 -10.27 -5.54 2.38
N GLY A 171 -10.61 -6.37 1.39
CA GLY A 171 -11.07 -5.92 0.09
C GLY A 171 -9.96 -5.46 -0.88
N THR A 172 -8.70 -5.48 -0.49
CA THR A 172 -7.56 -5.27 -1.40
C THR A 172 -6.96 -6.61 -1.82
N THR A 173 -6.44 -6.69 -3.05
CA THR A 173 -5.65 -7.84 -3.53
C THR A 173 -4.18 -7.53 -3.33
N THR A 174 -3.50 -8.36 -2.54
CA THR A 174 -2.06 -8.28 -2.29
C THR A 174 -1.41 -9.54 -2.84
N GLY A 175 -0.32 -9.41 -3.58
CA GLY A 175 0.48 -10.54 -4.02
C GLY A 175 1.38 -10.98 -2.89
N ALA A 176 1.38 -12.25 -2.54
CA ALA A 176 2.24 -12.77 -1.47
C ALA A 176 3.15 -13.86 -2.03
N GLY A 177 4.44 -13.71 -1.78
CA GLY A 177 5.47 -14.67 -2.17
C GLY A 177 6.60 -14.69 -1.16
N VAL A 178 7.62 -15.49 -1.44
CA VAL A 178 8.81 -15.59 -0.57
C VAL A 178 10.05 -15.63 -1.42
N ILE A 179 11.01 -14.76 -1.12
CA ILE A 179 12.36 -14.83 -1.65
C ILE A 179 13.31 -15.46 -0.63
N VAL A 180 14.41 -16.06 -1.11
CA VAL A 180 15.43 -16.71 -0.29
C VAL A 180 16.84 -16.39 -0.81
N ASP A 181 17.75 -16.07 0.09
CA ASP A 181 19.17 -15.78 -0.20
C ASP A 181 20.10 -16.96 0.18
N GLY A 182 19.56 -18.18 0.16
CA GLY A 182 20.22 -19.39 0.63
C GLY A 182 19.79 -19.78 2.05
N GLU A 183 20.03 -18.94 3.05
CA GLU A 183 19.75 -19.25 4.47
C GLU A 183 18.55 -18.53 5.06
N THR A 184 18.20 -17.35 4.53
CA THR A 184 17.16 -16.50 5.08
C THR A 184 15.99 -16.40 4.11
N LYS A 185 14.78 -16.60 4.64
CA LYS A 185 13.54 -16.39 3.89
C LYS A 185 13.00 -15.02 4.25
N LEU A 186 12.60 -14.27 3.22
CA LEU A 186 11.88 -13.02 3.39
C LEU A 186 10.52 -13.13 2.70
N PRO A 187 9.41 -13.10 3.46
CA PRO A 187 8.09 -12.90 2.88
C PRO A 187 8.01 -11.55 2.19
N VAL A 188 7.41 -11.51 1.00
CA VAL A 188 7.23 -10.31 0.20
C VAL A 188 5.74 -10.13 -0.07
N ARG A 189 5.25 -8.89 0.09
CA ARG A 189 3.87 -8.49 -0.12
C ARG A 189 3.81 -7.33 -1.11
N ILE A 190 3.20 -7.57 -2.26
CA ILE A 190 3.07 -6.60 -3.35
C ILE A 190 1.67 -5.99 -3.30
N LYS A 191 1.56 -4.68 -3.09
CA LYS A 191 0.28 -3.97 -3.16
C LYS A 191 -0.24 -3.94 -4.59
N ASN A 192 -1.56 -3.79 -4.73
CA ASN A 192 -2.23 -3.69 -6.03
C ASN A 192 -1.84 -4.80 -7.02
N PHE A 193 -1.63 -6.02 -6.51
CA PHE A 193 -1.13 -7.13 -7.32
C PHE A 193 -2.18 -7.59 -8.32
N ASP A 194 -1.81 -7.53 -9.60
CA ASP A 194 -2.60 -8.06 -10.70
C ASP A 194 -2.03 -9.42 -11.13
N ALA A 195 -2.68 -10.49 -10.67
CA ALA A 195 -2.28 -11.86 -10.97
C ALA A 195 -2.41 -12.25 -12.46
N LEU A 196 -3.11 -11.44 -13.27
CA LEU A 196 -3.33 -11.73 -14.69
C LEU A 196 -2.21 -11.24 -15.59
N SER A 197 -1.46 -10.22 -15.17
CA SER A 197 -0.48 -9.53 -16.02
C SER A 197 0.97 -10.00 -15.84
N THR A 198 1.32 -10.68 -14.75
CA THR A 198 2.72 -11.11 -14.55
C THR A 198 2.82 -12.40 -13.72
N ARG A 199 3.24 -13.51 -14.35
CA ARG A 199 3.68 -14.73 -13.67
C ARG A 199 5.20 -14.82 -13.71
N ILE A 200 5.83 -14.74 -12.54
CA ILE A 200 7.26 -14.98 -12.38
C ILE A 200 7.46 -16.44 -11.96
N PRO A 201 8.21 -17.25 -12.72
CA PRO A 201 8.45 -18.64 -12.38
C PRO A 201 9.20 -18.80 -11.05
N ARG A 202 8.84 -19.84 -10.29
CA ARG A 202 9.63 -20.27 -9.13
C ARG A 202 11.08 -20.55 -9.51
N GLY A 203 12.01 -20.13 -8.65
CA GLY A 203 13.46 -20.31 -8.85
C GLY A 203 14.14 -19.18 -9.59
N THR A 204 13.40 -18.19 -10.09
CA THR A 204 13.96 -16.97 -10.71
C THR A 204 14.64 -16.09 -9.65
N PHE A 205 15.80 -15.52 -9.98
CA PHE A 205 16.48 -14.54 -9.13
C PHE A 205 15.88 -13.15 -9.32
N LEU A 206 15.53 -12.51 -8.22
CA LEU A 206 14.84 -11.23 -8.20
C LEU A 206 15.63 -10.18 -7.44
N GLN A 207 15.54 -8.95 -7.93
CA GLN A 207 15.83 -7.72 -7.20
C GLN A 207 14.50 -7.04 -6.88
N VAL A 208 14.25 -6.79 -5.60
CA VAL A 208 12.98 -6.24 -5.11
C VAL A 208 13.26 -5.01 -4.28
N VAL A 209 12.65 -3.89 -4.66
CA VAL A 209 12.66 -2.67 -3.84
C VAL A 209 11.41 -2.63 -3.00
N GLY A 210 11.55 -2.46 -1.70
CA GLY A 210 10.40 -2.38 -0.80
C GLY A 210 10.76 -1.89 0.59
N VAL A 211 9.74 -1.66 1.40
CA VAL A 211 9.88 -1.24 2.79
C VAL A 211 9.83 -2.46 3.70
N VAL A 212 10.86 -2.66 4.52
CA VAL A 212 10.83 -3.69 5.55
C VAL A 212 9.81 -3.30 6.61
N THR A 213 8.84 -4.18 6.84
CA THR A 213 7.81 -4.02 7.86
C THR A 213 8.02 -5.05 8.94
N THR A 214 8.22 -4.58 10.18
CA THR A 214 8.33 -5.44 11.36
C THR A 214 6.99 -5.54 12.07
N ASN A 215 6.68 -6.72 12.60
CA ASN A 215 5.46 -6.96 13.38
C ASN A 215 5.89 -7.33 14.79
N THR A 216 5.12 -6.92 15.80
CA THR A 216 5.34 -7.34 17.19
C THR A 216 5.18 -8.85 17.41
N THR A 217 4.51 -9.56 16.51
CA THR A 217 4.12 -10.97 16.68
C THR A 217 4.55 -11.93 15.55
N GLY A 218 5.27 -11.44 14.54
CA GLY A 218 5.61 -12.24 13.36
C GLY A 218 6.97 -11.88 12.75
N PRO A 219 7.49 -12.72 11.82
CA PRO A 219 8.73 -12.41 11.12
C PRO A 219 8.56 -11.12 10.29
N PRO A 220 9.66 -10.37 10.08
CA PRO A 220 9.64 -9.22 9.18
C PRO A 220 9.22 -9.66 7.78
N TYR A 221 8.56 -8.76 7.06
CA TYR A 221 8.22 -8.95 5.65
C TYR A 221 8.51 -7.68 4.86
N LEU A 222 8.71 -7.84 3.57
CA LEU A 222 8.92 -6.73 2.65
C LEU A 222 7.57 -6.28 2.06
N THR A 223 7.24 -5.01 2.21
CA THR A 223 6.10 -4.39 1.52
C THR A 223 6.58 -3.70 0.27
N VAL A 224 6.03 -4.09 -0.88
CA VAL A 224 6.37 -3.60 -2.21
C VAL A 224 5.17 -2.86 -2.77
N GLU A 225 5.38 -1.69 -3.35
CA GLU A 225 4.26 -0.84 -3.80
C GLU A 225 3.59 -1.39 -5.05
N SER A 226 4.37 -1.91 -6.00
CA SER A 226 3.82 -2.50 -7.22
C SER A 226 4.75 -3.53 -7.85
N MET A 227 4.26 -4.24 -8.87
CA MET A 227 5.11 -5.13 -9.68
C MET A 227 6.25 -4.39 -10.41
N ALA A 228 6.17 -3.06 -10.59
CA ALA A 228 7.25 -2.29 -11.22
C ALA A 228 8.54 -2.25 -10.38
N ASP A 229 8.42 -2.51 -9.07
CA ASP A 229 9.54 -2.54 -8.12
C ASP A 229 10.19 -3.94 -8.01
N VAL A 230 9.73 -4.89 -8.82
CA VAL A 230 10.27 -6.25 -8.92
C VAL A 230 10.99 -6.41 -10.25
N LYS A 231 12.31 -6.61 -10.21
CA LYS A 231 13.14 -6.83 -11.38
C LYS A 231 13.64 -8.28 -11.43
N ILE A 232 13.56 -8.88 -12.61
CA ILE A 232 14.13 -10.20 -12.89
C ILE A 232 15.59 -10.01 -13.30
N CYS A 233 16.50 -10.73 -12.66
CA CYS A 233 17.91 -10.76 -13.06
C CYS A 233 18.13 -11.90 -14.05
N GLU A 234 18.01 -11.62 -15.35
CA GLU A 234 18.13 -12.62 -16.42
C GLU A 234 19.53 -13.25 -16.51
N GLU A 235 20.55 -12.57 -15.99
CA GLU A 235 21.94 -13.04 -15.95
C GLU A 235 22.15 -14.22 -14.97
N VAL A 236 21.21 -14.43 -14.04
CA VAL A 236 21.31 -15.47 -13.02
C VAL A 236 20.43 -16.67 -13.40
N ALA A 237 21.04 -17.85 -13.42
CA ALA A 237 20.33 -19.08 -13.77
C ALA A 237 19.17 -19.37 -12.81
N VAL A 238 18.03 -19.76 -13.40
CA VAL A 238 16.84 -20.21 -12.65
C VAL A 238 17.18 -21.51 -11.91
N LEU A 239 16.91 -21.54 -10.60
CA LEU A 239 17.14 -22.74 -9.79
C LEU A 239 16.00 -23.75 -9.92
N SER A 240 16.36 -25.03 -9.97
CA SER A 240 15.38 -26.12 -9.92
C SER A 240 14.74 -26.23 -8.53
N SER A 241 13.57 -26.87 -8.46
CA SER A 241 12.87 -27.10 -7.21
C SER A 241 13.71 -27.87 -6.19
N ASP A 242 14.58 -28.79 -6.63
CA ASP A 242 15.41 -29.61 -5.76
C ASP A 242 16.49 -28.79 -5.04
N VAL A 243 17.09 -27.83 -5.74
CA VAL A 243 18.09 -26.90 -5.17
C VAL A 243 17.42 -25.86 -4.27
N LEU A 244 16.23 -25.39 -4.66
CA LEU A 244 15.53 -24.32 -3.97
C LEU A 244 14.82 -24.79 -2.68
N SER A 245 14.37 -26.03 -2.64
CA SER A 245 13.63 -26.62 -1.52
C SER A 245 14.39 -26.63 -0.17
N PRO A 246 15.69 -27.00 -0.10
CA PRO A 246 16.46 -26.96 1.14
C PRO A 246 16.78 -25.55 1.64
N MET A 247 16.80 -24.54 0.76
CA MET A 247 17.16 -23.17 1.15
C MET A 247 16.23 -22.59 2.22
N GLY A 248 16.76 -21.78 3.13
CA GLY A 248 15.99 -21.12 4.17
C GLY A 248 15.34 -22.07 5.18
N ARG A 249 15.78 -23.33 5.25
CA ARG A 249 15.47 -24.23 6.35
C ARG A 249 16.40 -23.89 7.50
N ARG A 250 15.88 -23.27 8.55
CA ARG A 250 16.58 -23.26 9.83
C ARG A 250 16.18 -24.53 10.58
N PRO A 251 17.13 -25.42 10.95
CA PRO A 251 16.83 -26.43 11.94
C PRO A 251 16.36 -25.72 13.22
N PRO A 252 15.44 -26.31 13.99
CA PRO A 252 15.01 -25.72 15.26
C PRO A 252 16.24 -25.47 16.13
N SER A 253 16.56 -24.19 16.38
CA SER A 253 17.73 -23.83 17.18
C SER A 253 17.53 -24.34 18.60
N LYS A 254 18.48 -25.12 19.13
CA LYS A 254 18.58 -25.35 20.57
C LYS A 254 18.69 -23.98 21.26
N ARG A 255 17.90 -23.78 22.32
CA ARG A 255 17.84 -22.52 23.06
C ARG A 255 19.23 -22.08 23.57
N ARG A 256 19.41 -20.76 23.56
CA ARG A 256 20.31 -19.89 24.34
C ARG A 256 21.72 -19.62 23.81
N GLY A 257 22.07 -18.35 23.94
CA GLY A 257 23.39 -17.88 24.38
C GLY A 257 24.20 -17.26 23.27
N ASP A 258 24.45 -15.95 23.41
CA ASP A 258 25.55 -15.20 22.82
C ASP A 258 25.53 -14.97 21.29
N PHE A 259 25.27 -13.72 20.91
CA PHE A 259 25.74 -13.17 19.64
C PHE A 259 26.44 -11.84 19.90
N ASP A 260 27.58 -11.70 19.24
CA ASP A 260 28.68 -10.79 19.54
C ASP A 260 28.30 -9.32 19.69
N SER A 261 28.72 -8.77 20.83
CA SER A 261 28.50 -7.40 21.29
C SER A 261 29.32 -6.33 20.56
N GLU A 262 30.24 -6.69 19.67
CA GLU A 262 31.19 -5.73 19.08
C GLU A 262 30.60 -4.94 17.89
N VAL A 263 29.81 -5.56 17.01
CA VAL A 263 29.22 -4.85 15.85
C VAL A 263 28.04 -3.95 16.27
N LEU A 264 27.36 -4.32 17.36
CA LEU A 264 26.22 -3.56 17.90
C LEU A 264 26.67 -2.26 18.57
N GLU A 265 27.90 -2.18 19.08
CA GLU A 265 28.46 -0.98 19.71
C GLU A 265 28.84 0.08 18.66
N GLU A 266 29.38 -0.31 17.50
CA GLU A 266 29.70 0.65 16.41
C GLU A 266 28.43 1.31 15.83
N ALA A 267 27.35 0.54 15.65
CA ALA A 267 26.06 1.08 15.18
C ALA A 267 25.37 1.98 16.23
N LYS A 268 25.56 1.71 17.53
CA LYS A 268 25.07 2.57 18.62
C LYS A 268 25.89 3.86 18.76
N LEU A 269 27.19 3.82 18.46
CA LEU A 269 28.05 5.00 18.52
C LEU A 269 27.67 6.04 17.45
N ALA A 270 27.31 5.59 16.25
CA ALA A 270 26.82 6.46 15.18
C ALA A 270 25.51 7.17 15.55
N LYS A 271 24.63 6.50 16.31
CA LYS A 271 23.34 7.05 16.78
C LYS A 271 23.48 8.05 17.93
N LYS A 272 24.66 8.18 18.54
CA LYS A 272 24.92 9.09 19.66
C LYS A 272 25.61 10.39 19.21
N MET A 273 25.93 10.51 17.93
CA MET A 273 26.57 11.68 17.32
C MET A 273 25.62 12.50 16.42
N GLU A 274 24.34 12.12 16.36
CA GLU A 274 23.22 12.95 15.85
C GLU A 274 22.39 13.48 17.03
#